data_AF-A0A7W7S4Y8-F1
#
_entry.id   AF-A0A7W7S4Y8-F1
#
_cell.length_a   1.000
_cell.length_b   1.000
_cell.length_c   1.000
_cell.angle_alpha   90.00
_cell.angle_beta   90.00
_cell.angle_gamma   90.00
#
_symmetry.space_group_name_H-M   'P 1'
#
loop_
_entity.id
_entity.type
_entity.pdbx_description
1 polymer ?
#
loop_
_entity_poly.entity_id
_entity_poly.type
_entity_poly.pdbx_seq_one_letter_code
_entity_poly.pdbx_strand_id
1 'polypeptide(L)'
;MSVTPSLISEISFPFRALACALTWPTKNEVVGGVISKGPGIFVSIAWWTSLLLPNHPVIFAIIITITVLHEGFHGIWVYSWQEFQAIIGSRSFIYQTVLNLVYMQVTLAIYRILTWLAIPSTILPWQAAYWRDVSIVVVAGSVSGTLGYRGLNALYDKGRIGRHTRSHIQQGRDLFLALASSIFASSSMHLFWILFALQQLFDYTIFVVGWLARPRPSR
;
A
#
# COMPACT_ATOMS: atom_id res chain seq x y z
N MET A 1 33.64 -4.83 -16.95
CA MET A 1 33.51 -5.70 -15.75
C MET A 1 32.33 -5.19 -14.95
N SER A 2 31.24 -5.96 -14.84
CA SER A 2 30.12 -5.59 -13.97
C SER A 2 30.54 -5.88 -12.53
N VAL A 3 30.74 -4.83 -11.73
CA VAL A 3 30.95 -4.98 -10.30
C VAL A 3 29.61 -5.44 -9.72
N THR A 4 29.54 -6.70 -9.31
CA THR A 4 28.38 -7.21 -8.57
C THR A 4 28.27 -6.38 -7.30
N PRO A 5 27.14 -5.68 -7.07
CA PRO A 5 26.97 -4.90 -5.85
C PRO A 5 27.14 -5.79 -4.63
N SER A 6 27.84 -5.31 -3.60
CA SER A 6 27.93 -6.05 -2.36
C SER A 6 26.54 -6.22 -1.74
N LEU A 7 26.30 -7.36 -1.07
CA LEU A 7 25.03 -7.64 -0.38
C LEU A 7 24.63 -6.49 0.58
N ILE A 8 25.62 -5.91 1.26
CA ILE A 8 25.43 -4.75 2.15
C ILE A 8 24.89 -3.55 1.35
N SER A 9 25.43 -3.27 0.16
CA SER A 9 24.96 -2.18 -0.70
C SER A 9 23.51 -2.38 -1.13
N GLU A 10 23.11 -3.61 -1.44
CA GLU A 10 21.72 -3.95 -1.80
C GLU A 10 20.77 -3.78 -0.61
N ILE A 11 21.10 -4.33 0.56
CA ILE A 11 20.25 -4.25 1.76
C ILE A 11 20.08 -2.80 2.23
N SER A 12 21.13 -1.98 2.11
CA SER A 12 21.10 -0.59 2.55
C SER A 12 20.49 0.37 1.52
N PHE A 13 20.28 -0.07 0.26
CA PHE A 13 19.72 0.77 -0.79
C PHE A 13 18.32 1.32 -0.49
N PRO A 14 17.35 0.53 0.01
CA PRO A 14 16.02 1.05 0.36
C PRO A 14 16.08 2.16 1.40
N PHE A 15 16.95 2.02 2.41
CA PHE A 15 17.10 3.03 3.45
C PHE A 15 17.70 4.32 2.88
N ARG A 16 18.72 4.22 2.01
CA ARG A 16 19.27 5.39 1.30
C ARG A 16 18.23 6.04 0.38
N ALA A 17 17.48 5.23 -0.36
CA ALA A 17 16.43 5.71 -1.25
C ALA A 17 15.32 6.43 -0.47
N LEU A 18 14.90 5.88 0.68
CA LEU A 18 13.92 6.52 1.55
C LEU A 18 14.47 7.84 2.12
N ALA A 19 15.71 7.85 2.62
CA ALA A 19 16.34 9.06 3.11
C ALA A 19 16.44 10.15 2.03
N CYS A 20 16.73 9.76 0.78
CA CYS A 20 16.77 10.68 -0.35
C CYS A 20 15.38 11.21 -0.75
N ALA A 21 14.34 10.38 -0.63
CA ALA A 21 12.97 10.75 -0.96
C ALA A 21 12.28 11.54 0.16
N LEU A 22 12.82 11.50 1.38
CA LEU A 22 12.18 12.10 2.55
C LEU A 22 12.27 13.62 2.50
N THR A 23 11.17 14.25 2.11
CA THR A 23 10.99 15.70 2.21
C THR A 23 9.92 16.05 3.23
N TRP A 24 10.04 17.21 3.88
CA TRP A 24 8.96 17.74 4.72
C TRP A 24 7.71 17.98 3.88
N PRO A 25 6.52 17.61 4.38
CA PRO A 25 5.29 17.75 3.65
C PRO A 25 4.90 19.23 3.59
N THR A 26 4.42 19.67 2.43
CA THR A 26 3.84 21.01 2.28
C THR A 26 2.50 21.08 3.02
N LYS A 27 2.03 22.30 3.34
CA LYS A 27 0.70 22.50 3.95
C LYS A 27 -0.42 21.85 3.13
N ASN A 28 -0.32 21.91 1.80
CA ASN A 28 -1.30 21.32 0.89
C ASN A 28 -1.26 19.78 0.92
N GLU A 29 -0.11 19.17 1.15
CA GLU A 29 0.02 17.71 1.32
C GLU A 29 -0.50 17.26 2.68
N VAL A 30 -0.28 18.04 3.74
CA VAL A 30 -0.89 17.76 5.04
C VAL A 30 -2.41 17.79 4.93
N VAL A 31 -2.98 18.88 4.41
CA VAL A 31 -4.44 19.05 4.26
C VAL A 31 -5.01 18.01 3.29
N GLY A 32 -4.40 17.84 2.12
CA GLY A 32 -4.83 16.85 1.13
C GLY A 32 -4.70 15.42 1.64
N GLY A 33 -3.66 15.12 2.42
CA GLY A 33 -3.44 13.86 3.12
C GLY A 33 -4.56 13.58 4.13
N VAL A 34 -4.85 14.52 5.02
CA VAL A 34 -5.94 14.36 6.00
C VAL A 34 -7.29 14.17 5.32
N ILE A 35 -7.63 15.00 4.33
CA ILE A 35 -8.93 14.92 3.62
C ILE A 35 -9.08 13.58 2.90
N SER A 36 -8.01 13.10 2.28
CA SER A 36 -8.08 11.88 1.47
C SER A 36 -8.00 10.59 2.27
N LYS A 37 -7.26 10.60 3.39
CA LYS A 37 -7.12 9.44 4.28
C LYS A 37 -8.23 9.36 5.31
N GLY A 38 -8.84 10.49 5.65
CA GLY A 38 -9.94 10.59 6.61
C GLY A 38 -11.05 9.56 6.38
N PRO A 39 -11.61 9.41 5.16
CA PRO A 39 -12.62 8.39 4.89
C PRO A 39 -12.16 6.96 5.16
N GLY A 40 -10.93 6.61 4.74
CA GLY A 40 -10.37 5.26 4.98
C GLY A 40 -10.14 4.99 6.47
N ILE A 41 -9.59 5.97 7.19
CA ILE A 41 -9.41 5.91 8.63
C ILE A 41 -10.77 5.76 9.32
N PHE A 42 -11.78 6.54 8.92
CA PHE A 42 -13.13 6.46 9.49
C PHE A 42 -13.78 5.10 9.28
N VAL A 43 -13.74 4.56 8.07
CA VAL A 43 -14.30 3.23 7.77
C VAL A 43 -13.54 2.14 8.54
N SER A 44 -12.21 2.24 8.63
CA SER A 44 -11.40 1.32 9.43
C SER A 44 -11.78 1.38 10.91
N ILE A 45 -11.93 2.59 11.49
CA ILE A 45 -12.39 2.77 12.86
C ILE A 45 -13.77 2.14 13.07
N ALA A 46 -14.72 2.39 12.18
CA ALA A 46 -16.07 1.83 12.27
C ALA A 46 -16.04 0.29 12.20
N TRP A 47 -15.24 -0.29 11.31
CA TRP A 47 -15.08 -1.73 11.15
C TRP A 47 -14.46 -2.38 12.38
N TRP A 48 -13.36 -1.84 12.90
CA TRP A 48 -12.71 -2.39 14.08
C TRP A 48 -13.53 -2.19 15.35
N THR A 49 -14.31 -1.11 15.42
CA THR A 49 -15.26 -0.88 16.53
C THR A 49 -16.29 -2.00 16.59
N SER A 50 -16.90 -2.39 15.45
CA SER A 50 -17.93 -3.43 15.43
C SER A 50 -17.40 -4.83 15.75
N LEU A 51 -16.10 -5.07 15.53
CA LEU A 51 -15.47 -6.37 15.76
C LEU A 51 -14.83 -6.51 17.14
N LEU A 52 -14.27 -5.44 17.68
CA LEU A 52 -13.42 -5.50 18.88
C LEU A 52 -14.03 -4.83 20.09
N LEU A 53 -14.95 -3.88 19.94
CA LEU A 53 -15.59 -3.26 21.10
C LEU A 53 -16.93 -3.94 21.42
N PRO A 54 -17.25 -4.15 22.72
CA PRO A 54 -16.47 -3.76 23.91
C PRO A 54 -15.44 -4.81 24.36
N ASN A 55 -15.33 -5.97 23.70
CA ASN A 55 -14.66 -7.17 24.25
C ASN A 55 -13.12 -7.11 24.28
N HIS A 56 -12.50 -6.35 23.38
CA HIS A 56 -11.05 -6.26 23.19
C HIS A 56 -10.57 -4.80 23.01
N PRO A 57 -10.79 -3.91 24.00
CA PRO A 57 -10.53 -2.48 23.86
C PRO A 57 -9.05 -2.13 23.69
N VAL A 58 -8.14 -2.92 24.26
CA VAL A 58 -6.69 -2.75 24.10
C VAL A 58 -6.26 -3.08 22.67
N ILE A 59 -6.75 -4.18 22.10
CA ILE A 59 -6.42 -4.59 20.73
C ILE A 59 -7.00 -3.59 19.73
N PHE A 60 -8.22 -3.10 19.99
CA PHE A 60 -8.81 -2.00 19.23
C PHE A 60 -7.89 -0.77 19.22
N ALA A 61 -7.44 -0.29 20.39
CA ALA A 61 -6.57 0.89 20.50
C ALA A 61 -5.25 0.72 19.72
N ILE A 62 -4.63 -0.47 19.78
CA ILE A 62 -3.41 -0.79 19.04
C ILE A 62 -3.66 -0.74 17.54
N ILE A 63 -4.71 -1.40 17.05
CA ILE A 63 -5.05 -1.44 15.62
C ILE A 63 -5.35 -0.04 15.08
N ILE A 64 -6.09 0.79 15.83
CA ILE A 64 -6.38 2.16 15.40
C ILE A 64 -5.11 3.00 15.38
N THR A 65 -4.23 2.84 16.37
CA THR A 65 -2.94 3.56 16.40
C THR A 65 -2.09 3.21 15.19
N ILE A 66 -1.95 1.91 14.87
CA ILE A 66 -1.21 1.45 13.69
C ILE A 66 -1.86 2.01 12.42
N THR A 67 -3.18 1.95 12.30
CA THR A 67 -3.92 2.46 11.14
C THR A 67 -3.71 3.96 10.95
N VAL A 68 -3.81 4.76 12.03
CA VAL A 68 -3.61 6.21 11.96
C VAL A 68 -2.17 6.56 11.62
N LEU A 69 -1.18 5.88 12.21
CA LEU A 69 0.23 6.10 11.87
C LEU A 69 0.52 5.73 10.42
N HIS A 70 -0.01 4.60 9.97
CA HIS A 70 0.20 4.08 8.62
C HIS A 70 -0.45 4.96 7.56
N GLU A 71 -1.74 5.25 7.70
CA GLU A 71 -2.46 6.14 6.78
C GLU A 71 -1.99 7.59 6.89
N GLY A 72 -1.63 8.04 8.09
CA GLY A 72 -1.04 9.36 8.31
C GLY A 72 0.27 9.52 7.56
N PHE A 73 1.15 8.51 7.62
CA PHE A 73 2.39 8.49 6.83
C PHE A 73 2.11 8.53 5.32
N HIS A 74 1.27 7.63 4.81
CA HIS A 74 0.93 7.57 3.38
C HIS A 74 0.09 8.74 2.87
N GLY A 75 -0.56 9.49 3.75
CA GLY A 75 -1.31 10.70 3.42
C GLY A 75 -0.42 11.93 3.44
N ILE A 76 0.14 12.25 4.60
CA ILE A 76 0.91 13.48 4.82
C ILE A 76 2.22 13.44 4.03
N TRP A 77 2.90 12.29 3.98
CA TRP A 77 4.14 12.09 3.23
C TRP A 77 3.93 11.33 1.91
N VAL A 78 2.74 11.45 1.31
CA VAL A 78 2.41 10.75 0.05
C VAL A 78 3.43 11.00 -1.06
N TYR A 79 3.97 12.22 -1.15
CA TYR A 79 4.99 12.55 -2.15
C TYR A 79 6.32 11.84 -1.85
N SER A 80 6.80 11.91 -0.62
CA SER A 80 8.01 11.18 -0.21
C SER A 80 7.88 9.69 -0.46
N TRP A 81 6.69 9.11 -0.25
CA TRP A 81 6.41 7.71 -0.59
C TRP A 81 6.45 7.45 -2.10
N GLN A 82 5.84 8.32 -2.91
CA GLN A 82 5.84 8.20 -4.36
C GLN A 82 7.23 8.36 -4.97
N GLU A 83 8.04 9.29 -4.46
CA GLU A 83 9.42 9.49 -4.88
C GLU A 83 10.31 8.31 -4.44
N PHE A 84 10.11 7.78 -3.23
CA PHE A 84 10.76 6.54 -2.80
C PHE A 84 10.45 5.40 -3.79
N GLN A 85 9.17 5.20 -4.12
CA GLN A 85 8.75 4.18 -5.09
C GLN A 85 9.32 4.44 -6.50
N ALA A 86 9.49 5.70 -6.91
CA ALA A 86 10.12 6.05 -8.18
C ALA A 86 11.62 5.72 -8.19
N ILE A 87 12.37 6.07 -7.13
CA ILE A 87 13.80 5.74 -6.98
C ILE A 87 13.98 4.22 -6.99
N ILE A 88 13.19 3.48 -6.20
CA ILE A 88 13.22 2.01 -6.19
C ILE A 88 12.87 1.43 -7.57
N GLY A 89 11.81 1.94 -8.21
CA GLY A 89 11.34 1.48 -9.52
C GLY A 89 12.30 1.78 -10.68
N SER A 90 13.17 2.78 -10.53
CA SER A 90 14.24 3.08 -11.50
C SER A 90 15.30 1.97 -11.57
N ARG A 91 15.44 1.17 -10.50
CA ARG A 91 16.43 0.11 -10.42
C ARG A 91 16.00 -1.14 -11.18
N SER A 92 14.83 -1.67 -10.85
CA SER A 92 14.14 -2.68 -11.68
C SER A 92 12.72 -2.93 -11.17
N PHE A 93 11.89 -3.51 -12.05
CA PHE A 93 10.56 -4.01 -11.69
C PHE A 93 10.63 -5.09 -10.60
N ILE A 94 11.57 -6.03 -10.73
CA ILE A 94 11.73 -7.14 -9.79
C ILE A 94 12.08 -6.61 -8.40
N TYR A 95 13.02 -5.67 -8.32
CA TYR A 95 13.44 -5.09 -7.05
C TYR A 95 12.28 -4.38 -6.35
N GLN A 96 11.52 -3.56 -7.08
CA GLN A 96 10.34 -2.89 -6.53
C GLN A 96 9.26 -3.89 -6.08
N THR A 97 9.05 -4.96 -6.86
CA THR A 97 8.08 -6.01 -6.52
C THR A 97 8.46 -6.75 -5.24
N VAL A 98 9.74 -7.12 -5.08
CA VAL A 98 10.23 -7.78 -3.87
C VAL A 98 10.09 -6.86 -2.65
N LEU A 99 10.40 -5.58 -2.79
CA LEU A 99 10.24 -4.62 -1.71
C LEU A 99 8.77 -4.45 -1.30
N ASN A 100 7.87 -4.32 -2.28
CA ASN A 100 6.42 -4.27 -2.03
C ASN A 100 5.90 -5.56 -1.40
N LEU A 101 6.44 -6.71 -1.78
CA LEU A 101 6.14 -8.01 -1.18
C LEU A 101 6.52 -8.06 0.29
N VAL A 102 7.75 -7.68 0.63
CA VAL A 102 8.22 -7.64 2.02
C VAL A 102 7.36 -6.68 2.83
N TYR A 103 7.10 -5.48 2.30
CA TYR A 103 6.25 -4.49 2.94
C TYR A 103 4.83 -5.03 3.22
N MET A 104 4.18 -5.65 2.22
CA MET A 104 2.86 -6.25 2.38
C MET A 104 2.84 -7.37 3.41
N GLN A 105 3.85 -8.25 3.42
CA GLN A 105 3.95 -9.33 4.39
C GLN A 105 4.10 -8.81 5.82
N VAL A 106 4.95 -7.80 6.03
CA VAL A 106 5.17 -7.21 7.36
C VAL A 106 3.89 -6.54 7.86
N THR A 107 3.26 -5.70 7.05
CA THR A 107 2.00 -5.04 7.44
C THR A 107 0.91 -6.08 7.74
N LEU A 108 0.74 -7.06 6.87
CA LEU A 108 -0.26 -8.11 7.03
C LEU A 108 -0.03 -8.94 8.31
N ALA A 109 1.21 -9.32 8.60
CA ALA A 109 1.55 -10.09 9.78
C ALA A 109 1.16 -9.35 11.07
N ILE A 110 1.41 -8.04 11.14
CA ILE A 110 1.05 -7.21 12.30
C ILE A 110 -0.46 -7.26 12.55
N TYR A 111 -1.28 -6.97 11.54
CA TYR A 111 -2.74 -7.00 11.70
C TYR A 111 -3.27 -8.40 12.03
N ARG A 112 -2.69 -9.45 11.45
CA ARG A 112 -3.13 -10.84 11.69
C ARG A 112 -2.80 -11.33 13.08
N ILE A 113 -1.62 -11.00 13.62
CA ILE A 113 -1.30 -11.33 15.01
C ILE A 113 -2.35 -10.74 15.96
N LEU A 114 -2.73 -9.47 15.73
CA LEU A 114 -3.73 -8.80 16.54
C LEU A 114 -5.13 -9.43 16.40
N THR A 115 -5.54 -9.81 15.18
CA THR A 115 -6.85 -10.45 14.99
C THR A 115 -6.91 -11.89 15.47
N TRP A 116 -5.84 -12.68 15.39
CA TRP A 116 -5.79 -14.02 15.97
C TRP A 116 -5.95 -14.02 17.50
N LEU A 117 -5.47 -12.95 18.15
CA LEU A 117 -5.60 -12.79 19.60
C LEU A 117 -7.01 -12.35 20.04
N ALA A 118 -7.84 -11.86 19.12
CA ALA A 118 -9.10 -11.18 19.45
C ALA A 118 -10.36 -11.77 18.78
N ILE A 119 -10.21 -12.41 17.62
CA ILE A 119 -11.32 -12.81 16.77
C ILE A 119 -11.22 -14.33 16.52
N PRO A 120 -12.02 -15.16 17.22
CA PRO A 120 -11.92 -16.62 17.13
C PRO A 120 -12.22 -17.22 15.75
N SER A 121 -12.99 -16.50 14.92
CA SER A 121 -13.36 -16.92 13.56
C SER A 121 -12.27 -16.66 12.51
N THR A 122 -11.09 -16.19 12.93
CA THR A 122 -10.02 -15.88 12.00
C THR A 122 -9.35 -17.13 11.43
N ILE A 123 -8.93 -17.06 10.16
CA ILE A 123 -8.17 -18.14 9.52
C ILE A 123 -6.77 -18.20 10.15
N LEU A 124 -6.40 -19.35 10.70
CA LEU A 124 -5.19 -19.55 11.51
C LEU A 124 -4.01 -20.06 10.66
N PRO A 125 -2.75 -19.78 11.04
CA PRO A 125 -1.59 -20.05 10.19
C PRO A 125 -1.28 -21.54 10.00
N TRP A 126 -1.89 -22.43 10.78
CA TRP A 126 -1.79 -23.89 10.58
C TRP A 126 -2.81 -24.45 9.59
N GLN A 127 -3.72 -23.62 9.05
CA GLN A 127 -4.72 -24.05 8.07
C GLN A 127 -4.21 -23.88 6.65
N ALA A 128 -4.46 -24.84 5.74
CA ALA A 128 -4.03 -24.73 4.34
C ALA A 128 -4.66 -23.51 3.61
N ALA A 129 -5.90 -23.17 3.96
CA ALA A 129 -6.60 -21.99 3.43
C ALA A 129 -5.82 -20.69 3.72
N TYR A 130 -5.17 -20.59 4.88
CA TYR A 130 -4.34 -19.44 5.24
C TYR A 130 -3.24 -19.20 4.19
N TRP A 131 -2.44 -20.24 3.93
CA TRP A 131 -1.27 -20.13 3.06
C TRP A 131 -1.68 -19.86 1.62
N ARG A 132 -2.74 -20.53 1.13
CA ARG A 132 -3.31 -20.24 -0.18
C ARG A 132 -3.67 -18.76 -0.30
N ASP A 133 -4.46 -18.24 0.63
CA ASP A 133 -4.99 -16.88 0.54
C ASP A 133 -3.87 -15.85 0.71
N VAL A 134 -2.96 -16.03 1.68
CA VAL A 134 -1.79 -15.15 1.85
C VAL A 134 -0.91 -15.15 0.61
N SER A 135 -0.57 -16.31 0.06
CA SER A 135 0.31 -16.40 -1.09
C SER A 135 -0.29 -15.71 -2.31
N ILE A 136 -1.58 -15.90 -2.60
CA ILE A 136 -2.25 -15.22 -3.71
C ILE A 136 -2.23 -13.70 -3.49
N VAL A 137 -2.66 -13.26 -2.32
CA VAL A 137 -2.79 -11.83 -2.00
C VAL A 137 -1.46 -11.12 -2.06
N VAL A 138 -0.42 -11.74 -1.49
CA VAL A 138 0.91 -11.17 -1.43
C VAL A 138 1.55 -11.16 -2.82
N VAL A 139 1.51 -12.26 -3.57
CA VAL A 139 2.15 -12.32 -4.89
C VAL A 139 1.41 -11.44 -5.89
N ALA A 140 0.10 -11.65 -6.07
CA ALA A 140 -0.69 -10.90 -7.04
C ALA A 140 -0.78 -9.42 -6.63
N GLY A 141 -1.02 -9.13 -5.34
CA GLY A 141 -1.08 -7.77 -4.83
C GLY A 141 0.24 -7.00 -4.98
N SER A 142 1.39 -7.65 -4.78
CA SER A 142 2.70 -6.99 -4.96
C SER A 142 3.03 -6.74 -6.42
N VAL A 143 2.73 -7.68 -7.31
CA VAL A 143 2.93 -7.54 -8.76
C VAL A 143 2.05 -6.42 -9.30
N SER A 144 0.74 -6.47 -9.06
CA SER A 144 -0.19 -5.43 -9.54
C SER A 144 0.09 -4.10 -8.87
N GLY A 145 0.36 -4.07 -7.56
CA GLY A 145 0.74 -2.85 -6.86
C GLY A 145 1.96 -2.18 -7.51
N THR A 146 2.96 -2.96 -7.91
CA THR A 146 4.13 -2.46 -8.65
C THR A 146 3.75 -1.94 -10.04
N LEU A 147 2.91 -2.66 -10.78
CA LEU A 147 2.38 -2.19 -12.07
C LEU A 147 1.64 -0.86 -11.92
N GLY A 148 0.77 -0.74 -10.93
CA GLY A 148 0.02 0.49 -10.63
C GLY A 148 0.94 1.66 -10.30
N TYR A 149 1.99 1.46 -9.48
CA TYR A 149 2.97 2.52 -9.20
C TYR A 149 3.71 2.97 -10.47
N ARG A 150 4.19 2.02 -11.28
CA ARG A 150 4.92 2.35 -12.52
C ARG A 150 4.01 3.03 -13.55
N GLY A 151 2.76 2.60 -13.67
CA GLY A 151 1.76 3.24 -14.51
C GLY A 151 1.47 4.67 -14.09
N LEU A 152 1.26 4.88 -12.79
CA LEU A 152 0.98 6.19 -12.22
C LEU A 152 2.15 7.16 -12.41
N ASN A 153 3.37 6.68 -12.15
CA ASN A 153 4.59 7.45 -12.38
C ASN A 153 4.78 7.76 -13.87
N ALA A 154 4.57 6.78 -14.76
CA ALA A 154 4.65 7.00 -16.20
C ALA A 154 3.67 8.08 -16.68
N LEU A 155 2.44 8.13 -16.16
CA LEU A 155 1.49 9.19 -16.49
C LEU A 155 1.98 10.57 -16.03
N TYR A 156 2.58 10.63 -14.85
CA TYR A 156 3.13 11.86 -14.30
C TYR A 156 4.36 12.34 -15.10
N ASP A 157 5.33 11.46 -15.34
CA ASP A 157 6.56 11.76 -16.06
C ASP A 157 6.31 12.18 -17.51
N LYS A 158 5.27 11.61 -18.13
CA LYS A 158 4.80 11.99 -19.48
C LYS A 158 4.00 13.31 -19.49
N GLY A 159 3.79 13.95 -18.35
CA GLY A 159 3.04 15.20 -18.20
C GLY A 159 1.54 15.05 -18.48
N ARG A 160 0.99 13.83 -18.39
CA ARG A 160 -0.45 13.56 -18.63
C ARG A 160 -1.30 13.89 -17.42
N ILE A 161 -0.75 13.73 -16.24
CA ILE A 161 -1.38 14.10 -14.98
C ILE A 161 -0.46 15.04 -14.20
N GLY A 162 -1.07 15.98 -13.47
CA GLY A 162 -0.33 16.82 -12.53
C GLY A 162 -0.07 16.11 -11.21
N ARG A 163 0.74 16.73 -10.34
CA ARG A 163 1.07 16.23 -9.00
C ARG A 163 -0.19 15.93 -8.17
N HIS A 164 -1.19 16.80 -8.20
CA HIS A 164 -2.44 16.62 -7.44
C HIS A 164 -3.24 15.39 -7.90
N THR A 165 -3.40 15.20 -9.21
CA THR A 165 -4.08 14.03 -9.76
C THR A 165 -3.32 12.74 -9.43
N ARG A 166 -1.98 12.77 -9.51
CA ARG A 166 -1.12 11.65 -9.08
C ARG A 166 -1.36 11.30 -7.61
N SER A 167 -1.39 12.29 -6.72
CA SER A 167 -1.69 12.09 -5.30
C SER A 167 -3.09 11.52 -5.07
N HIS A 168 -4.13 12.03 -5.74
CA HIS A 168 -5.50 11.53 -5.58
C HIS A 168 -5.68 10.08 -6.05
N ILE A 169 -5.08 9.72 -7.19
CA ILE A 169 -5.11 8.33 -7.65
C ILE A 169 -4.42 7.42 -6.63
N GLN A 170 -3.26 7.82 -6.10
CA GLN A 170 -2.57 7.06 -5.07
C GLN A 170 -3.40 6.90 -3.80
N GLN A 171 -4.07 7.96 -3.36
CA GLN A 171 -4.95 7.92 -2.18
C GLN A 171 -6.09 6.92 -2.38
N GLY A 172 -6.69 6.88 -3.58
CA GLY A 172 -7.68 5.86 -3.92
C GLY A 172 -7.13 4.44 -3.84
N ARG A 173 -5.91 4.21 -4.34
CA ARG A 173 -5.23 2.90 -4.24
C ARG A 173 -5.04 2.47 -2.79
N ASP A 174 -4.56 3.39 -1.95
CA ASP A 174 -4.30 3.11 -0.55
C ASP A 174 -5.61 2.84 0.24
N LEU A 175 -6.70 3.52 -0.10
CA LEU A 175 -8.02 3.25 0.50
C LEU A 175 -8.45 1.80 0.26
N PHE A 176 -8.35 1.31 -0.98
CA PHE A 176 -8.66 -0.09 -1.29
C PHE A 176 -7.75 -1.05 -0.51
N LEU A 177 -6.46 -0.73 -0.41
CA LEU A 177 -5.50 -1.53 0.35
C LEU A 177 -5.85 -1.59 1.84
N ALA A 178 -6.21 -0.46 2.46
CA ALA A 178 -6.57 -0.36 3.86
C ALA A 178 -7.84 -1.16 4.19
N LEU A 179 -8.87 -1.02 3.35
CA LEU A 179 -10.14 -1.74 3.49
C LEU A 179 -9.95 -3.24 3.26
N ALA A 180 -9.27 -3.62 2.17
CA ALA A 180 -8.99 -5.02 1.87
C ALA A 180 -8.17 -5.67 3.00
N SER A 181 -7.16 -4.99 3.53
CA SER A 181 -6.34 -5.50 4.64
C SER A 181 -7.16 -5.72 5.91
N SER A 182 -8.05 -4.78 6.25
CA SER A 182 -8.90 -4.88 7.44
C SER A 182 -9.92 -6.04 7.33
N ILE A 183 -10.52 -6.21 6.16
CA ILE A 183 -11.52 -7.26 5.88
C ILE A 183 -10.84 -8.64 5.76
N PHE A 184 -9.64 -8.68 5.19
CA PHE A 184 -8.82 -9.89 5.12
C PHE A 184 -8.39 -10.38 6.51
N ALA A 185 -8.01 -9.44 7.39
CA ALA A 185 -7.59 -9.74 8.75
C ALA A 185 -8.76 -10.20 9.63
N SER A 186 -9.98 -9.72 9.38
CA SER A 186 -11.20 -10.13 10.10
C SER A 186 -11.93 -11.35 9.51
N SER A 187 -11.38 -11.96 8.45
CA SER A 187 -11.86 -13.20 7.83
C SER A 187 -13.19 -13.15 7.07
N SER A 188 -13.62 -11.98 6.64
CA SER A 188 -14.75 -11.85 5.68
C SER A 188 -14.26 -12.04 4.23
N MET A 189 -13.96 -13.29 3.87
CA MET A 189 -13.28 -13.63 2.62
C MET A 189 -14.04 -13.22 1.35
N HIS A 190 -15.38 -13.27 1.34
CA HIS A 190 -16.15 -12.87 0.16
C HIS A 190 -15.99 -11.38 -0.16
N LEU A 191 -16.17 -10.52 0.84
CA LEU A 191 -15.96 -9.07 0.68
C LEU A 191 -14.50 -8.77 0.35
N PHE A 192 -13.57 -9.50 0.97
CA PHE A 192 -12.16 -9.37 0.68
C PHE A 192 -11.85 -9.63 -0.79
N TRP A 193 -12.27 -10.78 -1.34
CA TRP A 193 -11.95 -11.16 -2.72
C TRP A 193 -12.53 -10.18 -3.74
N ILE A 194 -13.72 -9.63 -3.48
CA ILE A 194 -14.32 -8.59 -4.32
C ILE A 194 -13.45 -7.33 -4.32
N LEU A 195 -13.11 -6.82 -3.13
CA LEU A 195 -12.27 -5.62 -3.01
C LEU A 195 -10.87 -5.84 -3.58
N PHE A 196 -10.29 -7.01 -3.34
CA PHE A 196 -8.99 -7.39 -3.87
C PHE A 196 -9.00 -7.39 -5.39
N ALA A 197 -10.01 -8.01 -6.03
CA ALA A 197 -10.16 -8.02 -7.48
C ALA A 197 -10.33 -6.61 -8.06
N LEU A 198 -11.15 -5.77 -7.43
CA LEU A 198 -11.33 -4.37 -7.82
C LEU A 198 -10.02 -3.58 -7.72
N GLN A 199 -9.24 -3.79 -6.65
CA GLN A 199 -7.93 -3.18 -6.50
C GLN A 199 -6.96 -3.64 -7.60
N GLN A 200 -6.89 -4.95 -7.89
CA GLN A 200 -6.03 -5.47 -8.95
C GLN A 200 -6.40 -4.89 -10.31
N LEU A 201 -7.70 -4.80 -10.60
CA LEU A 201 -8.22 -4.19 -11.83
C LEU A 201 -7.84 -2.71 -11.92
N PHE A 202 -7.95 -1.97 -10.82
CA PHE A 202 -7.58 -0.55 -10.78
C PHE A 202 -6.09 -0.34 -11.04
N ASP A 203 -5.23 -1.11 -10.36
CA ASP A 203 -3.78 -1.09 -10.54
C ASP A 203 -3.38 -1.43 -11.99
N TYR A 204 -3.98 -2.48 -12.55
CA TYR A 204 -3.73 -2.88 -13.93
C TYR A 204 -4.22 -1.83 -14.93
N THR A 205 -5.37 -1.20 -14.69
CA THR A 205 -5.91 -0.13 -15.53
C THR A 205 -4.97 1.07 -15.55
N ILE A 206 -4.47 1.50 -14.38
CA ILE A 206 -3.49 2.59 -14.28
C ILE A 206 -2.22 2.23 -15.08
N PHE A 207 -1.74 0.99 -14.95
CA PHE A 207 -0.60 0.51 -15.71
C PHE A 207 -0.80 0.59 -17.22
N VAL A 208 -1.90 0.02 -17.75
CA VAL A 208 -2.19 0.01 -19.18
C VAL A 208 -2.32 1.44 -19.72
N VAL A 209 -3.06 2.31 -19.01
CA VAL A 209 -3.24 3.71 -19.40
C VAL A 209 -1.90 4.46 -19.38
N GLY A 210 -1.07 4.25 -18.35
CA GLY A 210 0.26 4.84 -18.26
C GLY A 210 1.23 4.33 -19.32
N TRP A 211 1.16 3.04 -19.67
CA TRP A 211 1.96 2.44 -20.72
C TRP A 211 1.64 3.02 -22.09
N LEU A 212 0.35 3.07 -22.45
CA LEU A 212 -0.13 3.55 -23.74
C LEU A 212 -0.09 5.07 -23.90
N ALA A 213 -0.02 5.82 -22.81
CA ALA A 213 0.10 7.27 -22.85
C ALA A 213 1.34 7.71 -23.64
N ARG A 214 1.18 8.68 -24.56
CA ARG A 214 2.30 9.36 -25.22
C ARG A 214 2.79 10.53 -24.36
N PRO A 215 4.04 10.98 -24.46
CA PRO A 215 4.47 12.23 -23.82
C PRO A 215 3.59 13.42 -24.24
N ARG A 216 3.35 14.37 -23.34
CA ARG A 216 2.72 15.65 -23.68
C ARG A 216 3.71 16.45 -24.54
N PRO A 217 3.28 17.03 -25.69
CA PRO A 217 4.17 17.87 -26.49
C PRO A 217 4.69 19.03 -25.63
N SER A 218 6.01 19.25 -25.64
CA SER A 218 6.59 20.49 -25.10
C SER A 218 6.02 21.65 -25.92
N ARG A 219 5.37 22.59 -25.24
CA ARG A 219 4.96 23.85 -25.86
C ARG A 219 6.17 24.75 -26.05
#